data_AF-A0A1X0X1E1-F1
#
_entry.id   AF-A0A1X0X1E1-F1
#
_cell.length_a   1.000
_cell.length_b   1.000
_cell.length_c   1.000
_cell.angle_alpha   90.00
_cell.angle_beta   90.00
_cell.angle_gamma   90.00
#
_symmetry.space_group_name_H-M   'P 1'
#
loop_
_entity.id
_entity.type
_entity.pdbx_description
1 polymer ?
#
loop_
_entity_poly.entity_id
_entity_poly.type
_entity_poly.pdbx_seq_one_letter_code
_entity_poly.pdbx_strand_id
1 'polypeptide(L)'
;MKKEKDSKPFYKKVWFWILVAILAIGVTNSILKNPSKNTATKAEKTSSAAVEQKFKMTKELGEDFALYFKDNAEIIDKGEKVDFVPGGNDKHISVRIGENWKNESSSRKIYISNEFLKAKNTIFEKWAQEKGYNVDLEKDTPQLLVYTSDSDKTQISQEYKGEMKILK
;
A
#
# COMPACT_ATOMS: atom_id res chain seq x y z
N MET A 1 36.34 9.33 30.41
CA MET A 1 34.90 9.06 30.69
C MET A 1 34.13 9.64 29.52
N LYS A 2 33.19 9.00 28.83
CA LYS A 2 32.23 7.94 29.16
C LYS A 2 32.11 6.96 27.96
N LYS A 3 31.77 5.70 28.23
CA LYS A 3 31.38 4.72 27.19
C LYS A 3 29.86 4.75 27.05
N GLU A 4 29.34 5.09 25.89
CA GLU A 4 27.93 4.87 25.55
C GLU A 4 27.71 3.40 25.22
N LYS A 5 26.62 2.85 25.77
CA LYS A 5 26.22 1.45 25.64
C LYS A 5 25.25 1.36 24.47
N ASP A 6 25.66 0.73 23.38
CA ASP A 6 24.76 0.28 22.33
C ASP A 6 23.87 -0.86 22.85
N SER A 7 22.72 -0.51 23.42
CA SER A 7 21.67 -1.48 23.70
C SER A 7 21.04 -1.91 22.38
N LYS A 8 21.51 -3.04 21.84
CA LYS A 8 20.87 -3.76 20.72
C LYS A 8 19.36 -3.87 20.97
N PRO A 9 18.49 -3.69 19.95
CA PRO A 9 17.05 -3.76 20.13
C PRO A 9 16.66 -5.19 20.50
N PHE A 10 16.36 -5.41 21.78
CA PHE A 10 15.88 -6.67 22.34
C PHE A 10 14.58 -7.17 21.69
N TYR A 11 13.89 -6.33 20.91
CA TYR A 11 12.63 -6.64 20.24
C TYR A 11 12.76 -7.69 19.12
N LYS A 12 13.92 -7.80 18.45
CA LYS A 12 14.10 -8.77 17.34
C LYS A 12 14.06 -10.22 17.79
N LYS A 13 14.38 -10.51 19.06
CA LYS A 13 14.39 -11.89 19.57
C LYS A 13 13.05 -12.30 20.20
N VAL A 14 12.31 -11.37 20.80
CA VAL A 14 11.07 -11.68 21.53
C VAL A 14 9.92 -12.02 20.58
N TRP A 15 9.83 -11.38 19.40
CA TRP A 15 8.75 -11.65 18.45
C TRP A 15 8.77 -13.08 17.90
N PHE A 16 9.97 -13.66 17.74
CA PHE A 16 10.12 -15.04 17.29
C PHE A 16 9.56 -16.07 18.30
N TRP A 17 9.68 -15.81 19.61
CA TRP A 17 9.15 -16.72 20.64
C TRP A 17 7.62 -16.71 20.71
N ILE A 18 6.98 -15.57 20.41
CA ILE A 18 5.51 -15.46 20.36
C ILE A 18 4.94 -16.32 19.22
N LEU A 19 5.61 -16.37 18.08
CA LEU A 19 5.19 -17.19 16.94
C LEU A 19 5.29 -18.71 17.25
N VAL A 20 6.34 -19.12 17.97
CA VAL A 20 6.53 -20.52 18.40
C VAL A 20 5.50 -20.92 19.48
N ALA A 21 5.15 -20.04 20.40
CA ALA A 21 4.13 -20.31 21.42
C ALA A 21 2.75 -20.57 20.81
N ILE A 22 2.37 -19.82 19.77
CA ILE A 22 1.09 -20.01 19.06
C ILE A 22 1.07 -21.36 18.32
N LEU A 23 2.21 -21.79 17.77
CA LEU A 23 2.35 -23.09 17.09
C LEU A 23 2.29 -24.28 18.06
N ALA A 24 2.77 -24.12 19.29
CA ALA A 24 2.77 -25.18 20.31
C ALA A 24 1.38 -25.41 20.95
N ILE A 25 0.50 -24.41 20.95
CA ILE A 25 -0.87 -24.53 21.52
C ILE A 25 -1.85 -25.12 20.48
N GLY A 26 -1.45 -25.22 19.21
CA GLY A 26 -2.31 -25.56 18.08
C GLY A 26 -2.43 -27.04 17.70
N VAL A 27 -2.21 -28.02 18.60
CA VAL A 27 -2.60 -29.43 18.34
C VAL A 27 -2.94 -30.17 19.64
N THR A 28 -4.09 -29.87 20.27
CA THR A 28 -4.78 -30.84 21.14
C THR A 28 -6.28 -30.71 20.97
N ASN A 29 -6.82 -31.29 19.89
CA ASN A 29 -8.21 -31.75 19.87
C ASN A 29 -8.22 -33.13 19.21
N SER A 30 -7.71 -34.12 19.92
CA SER A 30 -7.98 -35.51 19.63
C SER A 30 -8.11 -36.28 20.95
N ILE A 31 -9.07 -37.21 20.96
CA ILE A 31 -9.38 -38.20 22.00
C ILE A 31 -10.43 -37.77 23.03
N LEU A 32 -11.69 -38.15 22.76
CA LEU A 32 -12.31 -39.25 23.52
C LEU A 32 -13.42 -39.95 22.71
N LYS A 33 -13.36 -41.28 22.72
CA LYS A 33 -14.20 -42.25 22.00
C LYS A 33 -15.59 -42.39 22.62
N ASN A 34 -16.64 -42.61 21.81
CA ASN A 34 -17.40 -43.87 21.82
C ASN A 34 -18.41 -43.99 20.65
N PRO A 35 -18.73 -45.22 20.19
CA PRO A 35 -19.52 -45.46 18.99
C PRO A 35 -21.01 -45.70 19.31
N SER A 36 -21.93 -45.08 18.57
CA SER A 36 -23.33 -45.53 18.54
C SER A 36 -24.09 -44.97 17.33
N LYS A 37 -24.45 -45.89 16.44
CA LYS A 37 -25.71 -45.99 15.66
C LYS A 37 -26.25 -44.75 14.92
N ASN A 38 -26.24 -44.89 13.59
CA ASN A 38 -27.29 -44.52 12.64
C ASN A 38 -27.98 -43.17 12.81
N THR A 39 -27.48 -42.17 12.08
CA THR A 39 -28.34 -41.21 11.40
C THR A 39 -27.62 -40.67 10.17
N ALA A 40 -28.30 -40.72 9.03
CA ALA A 40 -27.85 -40.08 7.81
C ALA A 40 -27.64 -38.59 8.06
N THR A 41 -26.42 -38.11 7.90
CA THR A 41 -26.17 -36.71 7.58
C THR A 41 -24.99 -36.71 6.62
N LYS A 42 -25.33 -36.51 5.35
CA LYS A 42 -24.41 -36.15 4.28
C LYS A 42 -23.49 -35.08 4.83
N ALA A 43 -22.24 -35.46 5.11
CA ALA A 43 -21.18 -34.51 5.39
C ALA A 43 -20.96 -33.71 4.09
N GLU A 44 -21.75 -32.66 3.93
CA GLU A 44 -21.30 -31.51 3.18
C GLU A 44 -20.01 -31.10 3.88
N LYS A 45 -18.88 -31.44 3.24
CA LYS A 45 -17.71 -30.60 3.30
C LYS A 45 -18.21 -29.21 2.96
N THR A 46 -18.55 -28.42 3.98
CA THR A 46 -18.47 -26.98 3.91
C THR A 46 -16.97 -26.71 3.77
N SER A 47 -16.44 -26.95 2.57
CA SER A 47 -15.47 -26.06 1.99
C SER A 47 -16.13 -24.71 2.16
N SER A 48 -15.71 -23.96 3.17
CA SER A 48 -15.99 -22.54 3.21
C SER A 48 -15.57 -22.06 1.83
N ALA A 49 -16.57 -21.77 0.99
CA ALA A 49 -16.36 -21.03 -0.21
C ALA A 49 -15.85 -19.69 0.33
N ALA A 50 -14.53 -19.58 0.45
CA ALA A 50 -13.86 -18.32 0.55
C ALA A 50 -14.26 -17.63 -0.75
N VAL A 51 -15.36 -16.88 -0.69
CA VAL A 51 -15.59 -15.80 -1.64
C VAL A 51 -14.32 -14.99 -1.50
N GLU A 52 -13.40 -15.13 -2.47
CA GLU A 52 -12.24 -14.28 -2.56
C GLU A 52 -12.80 -12.86 -2.53
N GLN A 53 -12.66 -12.19 -1.38
CA GLN A 53 -13.06 -10.81 -1.26
C GLN A 53 -12.10 -10.06 -2.16
N LYS A 54 -12.55 -9.80 -3.38
CA LYS A 54 -11.83 -9.01 -4.36
C LYS A 54 -11.46 -7.69 -3.70
N PHE A 55 -10.18 -7.35 -3.75
CA PHE A 55 -9.71 -6.10 -3.17
C PHE A 55 -10.54 -4.93 -3.71
N LYS A 56 -10.86 -4.01 -2.79
CA LYS A 56 -11.54 -2.77 -3.12
C LYS A 56 -10.87 -1.65 -2.37
N MET A 57 -10.34 -0.69 -3.10
CA MET A 57 -9.80 0.51 -2.50
C MET A 57 -10.91 1.26 -1.75
N THR A 58 -10.67 1.55 -0.47
CA THR A 58 -11.52 2.44 0.35
C THR A 58 -10.80 3.76 0.56
N LYS A 59 -11.49 4.75 1.12
CA LYS A 59 -10.88 6.04 1.44
C LYS A 59 -9.73 5.87 2.44
N GLU A 60 -9.92 5.08 3.49
CA GLU A 60 -8.94 4.84 4.54
C GLU A 60 -7.70 4.12 3.99
N LEU A 61 -7.88 3.16 3.09
CA LEU A 61 -6.78 2.48 2.41
C LEU A 61 -6.02 3.44 1.47
N GLY A 62 -6.75 4.30 0.77
CA GLY A 62 -6.15 5.34 -0.07
C GLY A 62 -5.31 6.32 0.74
N GLU A 63 -5.80 6.74 1.92
CA GLU A 63 -5.05 7.60 2.85
C GLU A 63 -3.82 6.89 3.44
N ASP A 64 -3.93 5.62 3.87
CA ASP A 64 -2.80 4.80 4.32
C ASP A 64 -1.75 4.65 3.21
N PHE A 65 -2.18 4.33 1.99
CA PHE A 65 -1.27 4.21 0.85
C PHE A 65 -0.60 5.55 0.50
N ALA A 66 -1.31 6.68 0.60
CA ALA A 66 -0.74 8.00 0.33
C ALA A 66 0.41 8.34 1.29
N LEU A 67 0.27 8.01 2.58
CA LEU A 67 1.33 8.17 3.58
C LEU A 67 2.49 7.22 3.30
N TYR A 68 2.20 5.94 3.03
CA TYR A 68 3.23 4.96 2.66
C TYR A 68 4.00 5.40 1.40
N PHE A 69 3.31 5.96 0.41
CA PHE A 69 3.91 6.49 -0.80
C PHE A 69 4.86 7.65 -0.51
N LYS A 70 4.49 8.56 0.40
CA LYS A 70 5.36 9.67 0.80
C LYS A 70 6.66 9.20 1.46
N ASP A 71 6.57 8.18 2.31
CA ASP A 71 7.72 7.68 3.06
C ASP A 71 8.68 6.87 2.17
N ASN A 72 8.16 6.23 1.12
CA ASN A 72 8.92 5.29 0.29
C ASN A 72 9.27 5.80 -1.12
N ALA A 73 8.65 6.88 -1.60
CA ALA A 73 8.95 7.43 -2.90
C ALA A 73 10.24 8.28 -2.89
N GLU A 74 11.15 7.93 -3.80
CA GLU A 74 12.33 8.72 -4.11
C GLU A 74 12.21 9.27 -5.53
N ILE A 75 11.71 10.49 -5.62
CA ILE A 75 11.66 11.23 -6.87
C ILE A 75 12.85 12.18 -6.90
N ILE A 76 13.76 11.97 -7.85
CA ILE A 76 14.95 12.80 -8.01
C ILE A 76 14.77 13.69 -9.24
N ASP A 77 14.96 14.99 -9.05
CA ASP A 77 14.97 15.97 -10.11
C ASP A 77 16.22 16.82 -10.01
N LYS A 78 17.01 16.88 -11.10
CA LYS A 78 18.29 17.62 -11.15
C LYS A 78 19.26 17.27 -10.01
N GLY A 79 19.21 16.03 -9.51
CA GLY A 79 20.06 15.55 -8.41
C GLY A 79 19.52 15.83 -7.01
N GLU A 80 18.37 16.50 -6.90
CA GLU A 80 17.72 16.78 -5.61
C GLU A 80 16.46 15.94 -5.42
N LYS A 81 16.19 15.53 -4.18
CA LYS A 81 14.93 14.85 -3.86
C LYS A 81 13.80 15.86 -3.92
N VAL A 82 12.77 15.54 -4.71
CA VAL A 82 11.55 16.34 -4.80
C VAL A 82 10.72 16.11 -3.56
N ASP A 83 10.49 17.18 -2.80
CA ASP A 83 9.53 17.17 -1.71
C ASP A 83 8.10 17.31 -2.25
N PHE A 84 7.14 16.69 -1.56
CA PHE A 84 5.74 16.70 -1.97
C PHE A 84 4.80 16.37 -0.81
N VAL A 85 3.57 16.85 -0.89
CA VAL A 85 2.51 16.49 0.06
C VAL A 85 1.58 15.45 -0.56
N PRO A 86 1.42 14.25 0.05
CA PRO A 86 0.53 13.21 -0.47
C PRO A 86 -0.93 13.49 -0.09
N GLY A 87 -1.86 12.86 -0.80
CA GLY A 87 -3.25 12.72 -0.39
C GLY A 87 -3.92 11.56 -1.12
N GLY A 88 -4.85 10.86 -0.48
CA GLY A 88 -5.46 9.66 -1.06
C GLY A 88 -6.96 9.54 -0.79
N ASN A 89 -7.64 8.79 -1.65
CA ASN A 89 -9.02 8.37 -1.47
C ASN A 89 -9.27 7.01 -2.16
N ASP A 90 -10.53 6.62 -2.28
CA ASP A 90 -10.97 5.35 -2.86
C ASP A 90 -10.62 5.15 -4.35
N LYS A 91 -10.18 6.22 -5.04
CA LYS A 91 -9.92 6.21 -6.50
C LYS A 91 -8.56 6.77 -6.88
N HIS A 92 -8.07 7.75 -6.13
CA HIS A 92 -6.95 8.56 -6.52
C HIS A 92 -5.90 8.66 -5.42
N ILE A 93 -4.65 8.71 -5.87
CA ILE A 93 -3.55 9.28 -5.12
C ILE A 93 -3.21 10.62 -5.74
N SER A 94 -2.98 11.61 -4.90
CA SER A 94 -2.67 12.98 -5.28
C SER A 94 -1.35 13.40 -4.66
N VAL A 95 -0.58 14.20 -5.39
CA VAL A 95 0.64 14.83 -4.88
C VAL A 95 0.59 16.33 -5.12
N ARG A 96 1.09 17.11 -4.16
CA ARG A 96 1.39 18.54 -4.34
C ARG A 96 2.89 18.74 -4.35
N ILE A 97 3.42 19.32 -5.43
CA ILE A 97 4.87 19.35 -5.68
C ILE A 97 5.51 20.75 -5.55
N GLY A 98 4.70 21.76 -5.21
CA GLY A 98 5.14 23.15 -5.02
C GLY A 98 4.67 24.10 -6.13
N GLU A 99 4.48 25.37 -5.78
CA GLU A 99 4.01 26.43 -6.69
C GLU A 99 5.04 26.80 -7.78
N ASN A 100 6.32 26.52 -7.54
CA ASN A 100 7.39 26.67 -8.53
C ASN A 100 7.11 25.87 -9.82
N TRP A 101 6.39 24.74 -9.73
CA TRP A 101 6.02 23.94 -10.90
C TRP A 101 4.91 24.55 -11.77
N LYS A 102 4.21 25.59 -11.30
CA LYS A 102 3.12 26.24 -12.04
C LYS A 102 3.58 26.78 -13.39
N ASN A 103 4.74 27.43 -13.40
CA ASN A 103 5.29 28.12 -14.56
C ASN A 103 6.37 27.32 -15.31
N GLU A 104 6.64 26.08 -14.88
CA GLU A 104 7.56 25.19 -15.56
C GLU A 104 7.05 24.79 -16.95
N SER A 105 7.99 24.47 -17.84
CA SER A 105 7.67 24.04 -19.21
C SER A 105 6.84 22.76 -19.22
N SER A 106 6.03 22.56 -20.26
CA SER A 106 5.23 21.34 -20.42
C SER A 106 6.10 20.08 -20.37
N SER A 107 7.27 20.08 -21.00
CA SER A 107 8.20 18.94 -20.98
C SER A 107 8.67 18.60 -19.56
N ARG A 108 8.88 19.61 -18.72
CA ARG A 108 9.29 19.43 -17.32
C ARG A 108 8.15 18.89 -16.47
N LYS A 109 6.92 19.39 -16.67
CA LYS A 109 5.72 18.84 -16.05
C LYS A 109 5.46 17.39 -16.46
N ILE A 110 5.71 17.02 -17.73
CA ILE A 110 5.61 15.64 -18.23
C ILE A 110 6.62 14.75 -17.52
N TYR A 111 7.89 15.17 -17.51
CA TYR A 111 8.96 14.42 -16.88
C TYR A 111 8.62 14.08 -15.42
N ILE A 112 8.33 15.09 -14.60
CA ILE A 112 8.09 14.87 -13.18
C ILE A 112 6.83 14.02 -12.93
N SER A 113 5.76 14.24 -13.70
CA SER A 113 4.53 13.47 -13.60
C SER A 113 4.76 11.99 -13.88
N ASN A 114 5.58 11.68 -14.88
CA ASN A 114 5.93 10.30 -15.23
C ASN A 114 6.80 9.64 -14.16
N GLU A 115 7.70 10.37 -13.52
CA GLU A 115 8.49 9.84 -12.40
C GLU A 115 7.58 9.48 -11.21
N PHE A 116 6.63 10.34 -10.86
CA PHE A 116 5.62 10.02 -9.84
C PHE A 116 4.76 8.81 -10.22
N LEU A 117 4.34 8.70 -11.49
CA LEU A 117 3.55 7.55 -11.95
C LEU A 117 4.30 6.22 -11.79
N LYS A 118 5.57 6.18 -12.23
CA LYS A 118 6.44 5.00 -12.09
C LYS A 118 6.60 4.60 -10.61
N ALA A 119 6.89 5.58 -9.76
CA ALA A 119 7.06 5.35 -8.33
C ALA A 119 5.76 4.84 -7.69
N LYS A 120 4.62 5.47 -7.97
CA LYS A 120 3.30 5.05 -7.45
C LYS A 120 3.02 3.60 -7.77
N ASN A 121 3.16 3.20 -9.04
CA ASN A 121 2.83 1.83 -9.46
C ASN A 121 3.71 0.80 -8.76
N THR A 122 5.02 1.08 -8.68
CA THR A 122 5.98 0.20 -8.00
C THR A 122 5.69 0.10 -6.50
N ILE A 123 5.36 1.22 -5.86
CA ILE A 123 5.15 1.29 -4.41
C ILE A 123 3.78 0.72 -4.02
N PHE A 124 2.76 0.86 -4.87
CA PHE A 124 1.44 0.27 -4.64
C PHE A 124 1.51 -1.26 -4.55
N GLU A 125 2.21 -1.89 -5.49
CA GLU A 125 2.41 -3.34 -5.47
C GLU A 125 3.08 -3.79 -4.17
N LYS A 126 4.15 -3.11 -3.74
CA LYS A 126 4.86 -3.41 -2.49
C LYS A 126 3.95 -3.23 -1.27
N TRP A 127 3.25 -2.10 -1.19
CA TRP A 127 2.31 -1.82 -0.09
C TRP A 127 1.23 -2.89 0.00
N ALA A 128 0.63 -3.28 -1.13
CA ALA A 128 -0.40 -4.31 -1.17
C ALA A 128 0.14 -5.68 -0.71
N GLN A 129 1.33 -6.06 -1.18
CA GLN A 129 2.00 -7.30 -0.77
C GLN A 129 2.30 -7.33 0.73
N GLU A 130 2.84 -6.23 1.28
CA GLU A 130 3.17 -6.13 2.72
C GLU A 130 1.93 -6.22 3.62
N LYS A 131 0.79 -5.70 3.15
CA LYS A 131 -0.48 -5.76 3.86
C LYS A 131 -1.24 -7.08 3.62
N GLY A 132 -0.76 -7.95 2.72
CA GLY A 132 -1.39 -9.21 2.38
C GLY A 132 -2.65 -9.07 1.53
N TYR A 133 -2.77 -7.97 0.76
CA TYR A 133 -3.89 -7.75 -0.15
C TYR A 133 -3.69 -8.51 -1.47
N ASN A 134 -4.74 -9.21 -1.92
CA ASN A 134 -4.80 -9.80 -3.27
C ASN A 134 -5.36 -8.77 -4.26
N VAL A 135 -4.47 -8.08 -4.98
CA VAL A 135 -4.80 -6.96 -5.88
C VAL A 135 -4.62 -7.33 -7.34
N ASP A 136 -5.51 -6.83 -8.20
CA ASP A 136 -5.32 -6.77 -9.66
C ASP A 136 -4.65 -5.42 -10.00
N LEU A 137 -3.36 -5.43 -10.30
CA LEU A 137 -2.58 -4.18 -10.51
C LEU A 137 -3.10 -3.31 -11.67
N GLU A 138 -3.84 -3.88 -12.63
CA GLU A 138 -4.42 -3.10 -13.71
C GLU A 138 -5.71 -2.39 -13.29
N LYS A 139 -6.48 -2.98 -12.38
CA LYS A 139 -7.82 -2.51 -12.01
C LYS A 139 -7.86 -1.79 -10.67
N ASP A 140 -7.03 -2.20 -9.73
CA ASP A 140 -7.10 -1.81 -8.33
C ASP A 140 -6.10 -0.71 -7.97
N THR A 141 -5.10 -0.48 -8.83
CA THR A 141 -4.13 0.60 -8.64
C THR A 141 -4.84 1.96 -8.75
N PRO A 142 -4.74 2.84 -7.74
CA PRO A 142 -5.39 4.14 -7.77
C PRO A 142 -4.74 5.05 -8.81
N GLN A 143 -5.52 5.94 -9.41
CA GLN A 143 -5.03 6.90 -10.42
C GLN A 143 -4.24 8.03 -9.78
N LEU A 144 -3.20 8.51 -10.44
CA LEU A 144 -2.40 9.65 -9.97
C LEU A 144 -2.99 11.00 -10.42
N LEU A 145 -3.06 11.94 -9.49
CA LEU A 145 -3.31 13.37 -9.73
C LEU A 145 -2.10 14.18 -9.25
N VAL A 146 -1.65 15.14 -10.05
CA VAL A 146 -0.50 15.98 -9.69
C VAL A 146 -0.93 17.44 -9.66
N TYR A 147 -0.68 18.10 -8.53
CA TYR A 147 -1.01 19.49 -8.27
C TYR A 147 0.23 20.30 -7.91
N THR A 148 0.16 21.61 -8.09
CA THR A 148 1.18 22.52 -7.54
C THR A 148 1.02 22.67 -6.02
N SER A 149 -0.19 22.99 -5.56
CA SER A 149 -0.52 23.21 -4.14
C SER A 149 -2.02 23.08 -3.90
N ASP A 150 -2.42 22.92 -2.63
CA ASP A 150 -3.83 22.96 -2.22
C ASP A 150 -4.43 24.37 -2.25
N SER A 151 -3.60 25.39 -2.01
CA SER A 151 -4.01 26.80 -2.08
C SER A 151 -4.47 27.16 -3.49
N ASP A 152 -3.62 26.87 -4.47
CA ASP A 152 -3.87 27.23 -5.86
C ASP A 152 -4.80 26.24 -6.57
N LYS A 153 -5.03 25.05 -6.00
CA LYS A 153 -5.77 23.92 -6.60
C LYS A 153 -5.38 23.64 -8.06
N THR A 154 -4.19 24.06 -8.46
CA THR A 154 -3.77 24.02 -9.87
C THR A 154 -3.26 22.63 -10.15
N GLN A 155 -4.08 21.86 -10.87
CA GLN A 155 -3.73 20.53 -11.33
C GLN A 155 -2.87 20.62 -12.58
N ILE A 156 -1.69 20.02 -12.56
CA ILE A 156 -0.77 20.04 -13.71
C ILE A 156 -0.91 18.80 -14.59
N SER A 157 -1.32 17.68 -14.01
CA SER A 157 -1.51 16.44 -14.76
C SER A 157 -2.44 15.46 -14.05
N GLN A 158 -2.94 14.49 -14.82
CA GLN A 158 -3.69 13.35 -14.32
C GLN A 158 -3.37 12.09 -15.10
N GLU A 159 -3.37 10.97 -14.40
CA GLU A 159 -3.32 9.65 -15.02
C GLU A 159 -4.64 9.34 -15.72
N TYR A 160 -4.55 8.81 -16.94
CA TYR A 160 -5.69 8.26 -17.67
C TYR A 160 -5.23 7.03 -18.43
N LYS A 161 -5.81 5.87 -18.10
CA LYS A 161 -5.45 4.56 -18.72
C LYS A 161 -3.95 4.25 -18.62
N GLY A 162 -3.33 4.51 -17.47
CA GLY A 162 -1.92 4.23 -17.23
C GLY A 162 -0.93 5.24 -17.81
N GLU A 163 -1.41 6.36 -18.39
CA GLU A 163 -0.57 7.41 -18.95
C GLU A 163 -0.85 8.77 -18.31
N MET A 164 0.19 9.57 -18.08
CA MET A 164 0.02 10.94 -17.58
C MET A 164 -0.40 11.88 -18.72
N LYS A 165 -1.52 12.59 -18.51
CA LYS A 165 -2.00 13.67 -19.36
C LYS A 165 -1.74 15.01 -18.71
N ILE A 166 -1.04 15.90 -19.41
CA ILE A 166 -0.82 17.27 -18.97
C ILE A 166 -2.10 18.09 -19.17
N LEU A 167 -2.42 18.88 -18.16
CA LEU A 167 -3.50 19.87 -18.22
C LEU A 167 -2.89 21.21 -18.64
N LYS A 168 -3.58 21.91 -19.56
CA LYS A 168 -3.17 23.22 -20.06
C LYS A 168 -3.74 24.33 -19.18
#